data_AF-A0A3D5UXQ0-F1
#
_entry.id   AF-A0A3D5UXQ0-F1
#
_cell.length_a   1.000
_cell.length_b   1.000
_cell.length_c   1.000
_cell.angle_alpha   90.00
_cell.angle_beta   90.00
_cell.angle_gamma   90.00
#
_symmetry.space_group_name_H-M   'P 1'
#
loop_
_entity.id
_entity.type
_entity.pdbx_description
1 polymer ?
#
loop_
_entity_poly.entity_id
_entity_poly.type
_entity_poly.pdbx_seq_one_letter_code
_entity_poly.pdbx_strand_id
1 'polypeptide(L)'
;MTSDTSIASVIGGEGYDTLTFAALDTPQTLDLTLIGDEVIESVERLHADSTFSTIRLDAGDILAMSDDIAGLPGDEKTRLTVTGVEGSTVEVADTGWSFEGTQSEDGATYNIFENGTAQLYVQDTVDAAGTLPAVA
;
A
#
# COMPACT_ATOMS: atom_id res chain seq x y z
N MET A 1 16.08 -8.78 -11.93
CA MET A 1 14.88 -8.74 -11.09
C MET A 1 14.07 -9.97 -11.40
N THR A 2 13.66 -10.71 -10.38
CA THR A 2 12.80 -11.90 -10.52
C THR A 2 11.43 -11.47 -10.02
N SER A 3 10.45 -11.40 -10.91
CA SER A 3 9.03 -11.22 -10.55
C SER A 3 8.41 -12.60 -10.39
N ASP A 4 7.88 -12.91 -9.20
CA ASP A 4 7.11 -14.13 -8.97
C ASP A 4 5.62 -13.77 -8.95
N THR A 5 4.87 -14.29 -9.92
CA THR A 5 3.42 -14.09 -10.03
C THR A 5 2.65 -15.36 -9.64
N SER A 6 3.29 -16.32 -8.96
CA SER A 6 2.70 -17.61 -8.60
C SER A 6 1.86 -17.60 -7.32
N ILE A 7 1.59 -16.42 -6.76
CA ILE A 7 0.64 -16.26 -5.66
C ILE A 7 -0.73 -16.73 -6.16
N ALA A 8 -1.25 -17.80 -5.56
CA ALA A 8 -2.49 -18.42 -5.99
C ALA A 8 -3.71 -17.62 -5.50
N SER A 9 -3.72 -17.23 -4.22
CA SER A 9 -4.62 -16.23 -3.64
C SER A 9 -4.22 -15.91 -2.19
N VAL A 10 -4.58 -14.72 -1.73
CA VAL A 10 -4.50 -14.23 -0.34
C VAL A 10 -5.81 -13.51 -0.05
N ILE A 11 -6.50 -13.92 1.02
CA ILE A 11 -7.78 -13.33 1.43
C ILE A 11 -7.68 -13.01 2.92
N GLY A 12 -7.76 -11.73 3.30
CA GLY A 12 -7.70 -11.29 4.70
C GLY A 12 -8.99 -11.59 5.47
N GLY A 13 -10.14 -11.33 4.85
CA GLY A 13 -11.46 -11.62 5.40
C GLY A 13 -12.06 -10.43 6.14
N GLU A 14 -12.83 -10.68 7.21
CA GLU A 14 -13.42 -9.59 7.99
C GLU A 14 -12.40 -9.01 8.97
N GLY A 15 -12.19 -7.68 8.91
CA GLY A 15 -11.38 -7.00 9.90
C GLY A 15 -10.52 -5.91 9.29
N TYR A 16 -9.34 -5.74 9.89
CA TYR A 16 -8.28 -4.90 9.35
C TYR A 16 -7.05 -5.79 9.23
N ASP A 17 -6.80 -6.25 8.01
CA ASP A 17 -5.85 -7.32 7.74
C ASP A 17 -4.50 -6.80 7.25
N THR A 18 -3.44 -7.49 7.66
CA THR A 18 -2.06 -7.11 7.32
C THR A 18 -1.38 -8.22 6.55
N LEU A 19 -1.06 -7.95 5.29
CA LEU A 19 -0.14 -8.77 4.51
C LEU A 19 1.29 -8.34 4.81
N THR A 20 2.07 -9.25 5.40
CA THR A 20 3.46 -9.01 5.77
C THR A 20 4.40 -9.67 4.76
N PHE A 21 5.32 -8.88 4.22
CA PHE A 21 6.42 -9.36 3.40
C PHE A 21 7.63 -9.59 4.30
N ALA A 22 7.89 -10.87 4.56
CA ALA A 22 8.96 -11.29 5.45
C ALA A 22 10.34 -11.23 4.79
N ALA A 23 11.34 -10.98 5.62
CA ALA A 23 12.75 -10.88 5.29
C ALA A 23 13.25 -11.88 4.25
N LEU A 24 13.83 -11.34 3.18
CA LEU A 24 14.73 -12.06 2.30
C LEU A 24 16.12 -11.43 2.39
N ASP A 25 17.16 -12.22 2.17
CA ASP A 25 18.56 -11.76 2.21
C ASP A 25 18.90 -10.74 1.10
N THR A 26 17.96 -10.49 0.19
CA THR A 26 18.11 -9.60 -0.96
C THR A 26 16.88 -8.72 -1.13
N PRO A 27 17.04 -7.40 -1.39
CA PRO A 27 15.92 -6.51 -1.72
C PRO A 27 15.02 -7.11 -2.79
N GLN A 28 13.72 -7.03 -2.60
CA GLN A 28 12.72 -7.47 -3.58
C GLN A 28 11.83 -6.31 -4.01
N THR A 29 11.28 -6.45 -5.20
CA THR A 29 10.17 -5.63 -5.67
C THR A 29 8.95 -6.52 -5.75
N LEU A 30 7.91 -6.19 -4.99
CA LEU A 30 6.57 -6.70 -5.20
C LEU A 30 5.87 -5.71 -6.14
N ASP A 31 5.45 -6.19 -7.29
CA ASP A 31 4.71 -5.40 -8.26
C ASP A 31 3.28 -5.90 -8.32
N LEU A 32 2.39 -5.21 -7.62
CA LEU A 32 0.96 -5.54 -7.57
C LEU A 32 0.30 -5.33 -8.93
N THR A 33 0.81 -4.41 -9.76
CA THR A 33 0.30 -4.18 -11.12
C THR A 33 0.46 -5.39 -12.06
N LEU A 34 1.24 -6.39 -11.64
CA LEU A 34 1.46 -7.66 -12.35
C LEU A 34 0.70 -8.83 -11.74
N ILE A 35 0.07 -8.63 -10.58
CA ILE A 35 -0.73 -9.60 -9.85
C ILE A 35 -2.20 -9.29 -10.15
N GLY A 36 -2.99 -10.27 -10.57
CA GLY A 36 -4.39 -10.00 -10.92
C GLY A 36 -5.20 -9.57 -9.70
N ASP A 37 -6.20 -8.72 -9.95
CA ASP A 37 -7.10 -8.10 -8.95
C ASP A 37 -7.77 -9.11 -7.98
N GLU A 38 -7.95 -10.37 -8.40
CA GLU A 38 -8.57 -11.45 -7.60
C GLU A 38 -7.57 -12.25 -6.75
N VAL A 39 -6.28 -11.88 -6.76
CA VAL A 39 -5.23 -12.64 -6.08
C VAL A 39 -5.02 -12.17 -4.65
N ILE A 40 -5.24 -10.89 -4.35
CA ILE A 40 -5.14 -10.35 -3.00
C ILE A 40 -6.43 -9.58 -2.72
N GLU A 41 -7.22 -10.05 -1.76
CA GLU A 41 -8.54 -9.51 -1.43
C GLU A 41 -8.68 -9.26 0.08
N SER A 42 -9.45 -8.23 0.46
CA SER A 42 -9.72 -7.81 1.83
C SER A 42 -8.43 -7.64 2.67
N VAL A 43 -7.47 -6.86 2.16
CA VAL A 43 -6.23 -6.50 2.85
C VAL A 43 -6.07 -4.98 2.90
N GLU A 44 -6.10 -4.42 4.10
CA GLU A 44 -6.04 -2.96 4.33
C GLU A 44 -4.63 -2.47 4.67
N ARG A 45 -3.71 -3.39 4.98
CA ARG A 45 -2.32 -3.05 5.30
C ARG A 45 -1.30 -3.93 4.61
N LEU A 46 -0.32 -3.29 4.00
CA LEU A 46 0.95 -3.89 3.58
C LEU A 46 2.04 -3.53 4.57
N HIS A 47 2.81 -4.54 4.99
CA HIS A 47 3.93 -4.36 5.91
C HIS A 47 5.22 -4.98 5.34
N ALA A 48 6.26 -4.18 5.19
CA ALA A 48 7.61 -4.64 4.86
C ALA A 48 8.46 -4.78 6.13
N ASP A 49 8.73 -6.02 6.58
CA ASP A 49 9.28 -6.29 7.91
C ASP A 49 10.80 -6.09 8.05
N SER A 50 11.53 -6.04 6.92
CA SER A 50 13.00 -5.97 6.87
C SER A 50 13.51 -5.68 5.44
N THR A 51 14.83 -5.88 5.20
CA THR A 51 15.64 -5.41 4.05
C THR A 51 14.82 -4.91 2.85
N PHE A 52 14.84 -3.59 2.67
CA PHE A 52 14.34 -2.79 1.53
C PHE A 52 13.47 -3.57 0.55
N SER A 53 12.16 -3.47 0.74
CA SER A 53 11.18 -3.91 -0.24
C SER A 53 10.62 -2.70 -0.97
N THR A 54 10.50 -2.81 -2.30
CA THR A 54 9.71 -1.88 -3.09
C THR A 54 8.35 -2.49 -3.33
N ILE A 55 7.30 -1.80 -2.91
CA ILE A 55 5.93 -2.15 -3.27
C ILE A 55 5.52 -1.22 -4.41
N ARG A 56 5.26 -1.78 -5.58
CA ARG A 56 4.74 -1.06 -6.72
C ARG A 56 3.25 -1.37 -6.88
N LEU A 57 2.42 -0.35 -7.03
CA LEU A 57 0.96 -0.47 -7.13
C LEU A 57 0.35 0.68 -7.93
N ASP A 58 -0.94 0.61 -8.24
CA ASP A 58 -1.75 1.72 -8.72
C ASP A 58 -3.06 1.89 -7.91
N ALA A 59 -3.87 2.90 -8.25
CA ALA A 59 -5.15 3.11 -7.58
C ALA A 59 -6.14 1.95 -7.79
N GLY A 60 -6.09 1.24 -8.92
CA GLY A 60 -6.91 0.07 -9.19
C GLY A 60 -6.58 -1.08 -8.26
N ASP A 61 -5.29 -1.33 -8.02
CA ASP A 61 -4.83 -2.35 -7.07
C ASP A 61 -5.40 -2.14 -5.67
N ILE A 62 -5.47 -0.88 -5.21
CA ILE A 62 -6.05 -0.54 -3.90
C ILE A 62 -7.55 -0.83 -3.86
N LEU A 63 -8.27 -0.43 -4.92
CA LEU A 63 -9.72 -0.63 -5.02
C LEU A 63 -10.10 -2.11 -5.15
N ALA A 64 -9.21 -2.94 -5.70
CA ALA A 64 -9.41 -4.38 -5.80
C ALA A 64 -9.06 -5.10 -4.49
N MET A 65 -7.98 -4.68 -3.83
CA MET A 65 -7.40 -5.43 -2.71
C MET A 65 -8.01 -5.08 -1.35
N SER A 66 -8.34 -3.82 -1.11
CA SER A 66 -8.81 -3.37 0.20
C SER A 66 -10.31 -3.20 0.19
N ASP A 67 -10.95 -3.51 1.31
CA ASP A 67 -12.37 -3.19 1.47
C ASP A 67 -12.56 -1.72 1.89
N ASP A 68 -13.76 -1.21 1.61
CA ASP A 68 -14.19 0.10 2.11
C ASP A 68 -14.24 0.02 3.64
N ILE A 69 -13.50 0.88 4.32
CA ILE A 69 -13.37 0.80 5.78
C ILE A 69 -14.60 1.44 6.40
N ALA A 70 -15.65 0.62 6.56
CA ALA A 70 -16.89 1.00 7.19
C ALA A 70 -16.62 1.66 8.56
N GLY A 71 -16.91 2.95 8.68
CA GLY A 71 -16.85 3.69 9.95
C GLY A 71 -15.96 4.94 9.98
N LEU A 72 -15.25 5.27 8.89
CA LEU A 72 -14.61 6.59 8.77
C LEU A 72 -15.65 7.63 8.32
N PRO A 73 -15.86 8.73 9.08
CA PRO A 73 -16.81 9.76 8.68
C PRO A 73 -16.22 10.62 7.56
N GLY A 74 -16.76 10.48 6.34
CA GLY A 74 -16.40 11.29 5.18
C GLY A 74 -15.91 10.43 4.02
N ASP A 75 -16.86 10.10 3.15
CA ASP A 75 -16.72 9.52 1.80
C ASP A 75 -16.29 8.04 1.70
N GLU A 76 -16.96 7.34 0.78
CA GLU A 76 -16.78 5.93 0.36
C GLU A 76 -15.37 5.73 -0.22
N LYS A 77 -14.35 5.69 0.64
CA LYS A 77 -12.93 5.63 0.28
C LYS A 77 -12.34 4.28 0.66
N THR A 78 -11.79 3.59 -0.32
CA THR A 78 -11.00 2.39 -0.09
C THR A 78 -9.58 2.78 0.31
N ARG A 79 -9.14 2.34 1.50
CA ARG A 79 -7.86 2.77 2.10
C ARG A 79 -6.88 1.62 2.22
N LEU A 80 -5.72 1.77 1.57
CA LEU A 80 -4.54 0.95 1.82
C LEU A 80 -3.54 1.68 2.71
N THR A 81 -3.03 0.99 3.72
CA THR A 81 -1.93 1.47 4.58
C THR A 81 -0.64 0.73 4.25
N VAL A 82 0.44 1.46 4.01
CA VAL A 82 1.77 0.91 3.76
C VAL A 82 2.70 1.31 4.91
N THR A 83 3.27 0.31 5.55
CA THR A 83 4.21 0.44 6.66
C THR A 83 5.51 -0.30 6.36
N GLY A 84 6.61 0.14 6.95
CA GLY A 84 7.90 -0.49 6.71
C GLY A 84 9.05 0.15 7.45
N VAL A 85 10.20 -0.52 7.39
CA VAL A 85 11.47 0.00 7.92
C VAL A 85 12.05 1.07 7.01
N GLU A 86 12.95 1.90 7.56
CA GLU A 86 13.65 2.96 6.82
C GLU A 86 14.24 2.43 5.50
N GLY A 87 14.03 3.20 4.42
CA GLY A 87 14.43 2.93 3.03
C GLY A 87 13.60 1.88 2.30
N SER A 88 12.53 1.35 2.90
CA SER A 88 11.46 0.71 2.12
C SER A 88 10.83 1.75 1.21
N THR A 89 10.32 1.34 0.05
CA THR A 89 9.75 2.28 -0.93
C THR A 89 8.36 1.82 -1.34
N VAL A 90 7.44 2.77 -1.45
CA VAL A 90 6.18 2.59 -2.19
C VAL A 90 6.26 3.40 -3.48
N GLU A 91 5.99 2.77 -4.62
CA GLU A 91 5.99 3.40 -5.93
C GLU A 91 4.61 3.26 -6.56
N VAL A 92 3.98 4.38 -6.92
CA VAL A 92 2.73 4.32 -7.68
C VAL A 92 2.99 4.37 -9.19
N ALA A 93 2.30 3.51 -9.94
CA ALA A 93 2.50 3.32 -11.39
C ALA A 93 1.59 4.18 -12.26
N ASP A 94 0.51 4.72 -11.71
CA ASP A 94 -0.50 5.55 -12.38
C ASP A 94 -0.26 7.04 -12.12
N THR A 95 -1.24 7.90 -12.44
CA THR A 95 -1.18 9.36 -12.22
C THR A 95 -2.51 9.82 -11.64
N GLY A 96 -2.55 11.01 -11.04
CA GLY A 96 -3.79 11.59 -10.48
C GLY A 96 -3.78 11.69 -8.96
N TRP A 97 -2.72 11.20 -8.33
CA TRP A 97 -2.50 11.31 -6.89
C TRP A 97 -2.33 12.76 -6.42
N SER A 98 -3.07 13.13 -5.39
CA SER A 98 -2.90 14.37 -4.62
C SER A 98 -2.46 14.05 -3.19
N PHE A 99 -1.64 14.93 -2.60
CA PHE A 99 -1.27 14.84 -1.18
C PHE A 99 -2.31 15.60 -0.36
N GLU A 100 -2.95 14.91 0.58
CA GLU A 100 -4.06 15.46 1.39
C GLU A 100 -3.63 15.88 2.79
N GLY A 101 -2.42 15.51 3.20
CA GLY A 101 -1.84 15.88 4.49
C GLY A 101 -1.21 14.70 5.21
N THR A 102 -0.96 14.91 6.50
CA THR A 102 -0.39 13.90 7.38
C THR A 102 -1.33 13.54 8.50
N GLN A 103 -1.37 12.27 8.90
CA GLN A 103 -2.13 11.80 10.05
C GLN A 103 -1.24 10.94 10.95
N SER A 104 -1.35 11.15 12.27
CA SER A 104 -0.66 10.31 13.25
C SER A 104 -1.63 9.31 13.87
N GLU A 105 -1.30 8.03 13.79
CA GLU A 105 -2.07 6.91 14.36
C GLU A 105 -1.13 5.92 15.03
N ASP A 106 -1.48 5.44 16.23
CA ASP A 106 -0.73 4.42 16.98
C ASP A 106 0.79 4.69 17.13
N GLY A 107 1.18 5.97 17.16
CA GLY A 107 2.57 6.39 17.33
C GLY A 107 3.39 6.43 16.03
N ALA A 108 2.78 6.18 14.88
CA ALA A 108 3.37 6.39 13.55
C ALA A 108 2.72 7.61 12.87
N THR A 109 3.45 8.26 11.98
CA THR A 109 2.94 9.33 11.12
C THR A 109 2.83 8.81 9.69
N TYR A 110 1.72 9.15 9.04
CA TYR A 110 1.40 8.72 7.68
C TYR A 110 1.19 9.94 6.79
N ASN A 111 1.76 9.90 5.60
CA ASN A 111 1.43 10.78 4.48
C ASN A 111 0.22 10.19 3.75
N ILE A 112 -0.80 11.02 3.52
CA ILE A 112 -2.05 10.59 2.90
C ILE A 112 -2.06 11.08 1.45
N PHE A 113 -2.28 10.14 0.54
CA PHE A 113 -2.47 10.41 -0.87
C PHE A 113 -3.82 9.89 -1.34
N GLU A 114 -4.44 10.59 -2.29
CA GLU A 114 -5.73 10.19 -2.86
C GLU A 114 -5.72 10.20 -4.39
N ASN A 115 -6.41 9.22 -4.99
CA ASN A 115 -6.72 9.18 -6.42
C ASN A 115 -8.15 8.66 -6.60
N GLY A 116 -9.10 9.57 -6.83
CA GLY A 116 -10.53 9.21 -6.89
C GLY A 116 -11.03 8.72 -5.53
N THR A 117 -11.49 7.46 -5.47
CA THR A 117 -11.92 6.82 -4.21
C THR A 117 -10.81 6.00 -3.54
N ALA A 118 -9.66 5.83 -4.19
CA ALA A 118 -8.51 5.18 -3.59
C ALA A 118 -7.76 6.13 -2.67
N GLN A 119 -7.40 5.64 -1.48
CA GLN A 119 -6.65 6.37 -0.47
C GLN A 119 -5.44 5.54 -0.04
N LEU A 120 -4.27 6.16 -0.04
CA LEU A 120 -3.00 5.53 0.30
C LEU A 120 -2.36 6.23 1.49
N TYR A 121 -2.22 5.50 2.60
CA TYR A 121 -1.53 5.95 3.80
C TYR A 121 -0.11 5.39 3.76
N VAL A 122 0.89 6.24 3.62
CA VAL A 122 2.30 5.84 3.59
C VAL A 122 2.98 6.28 4.87
N GLN A 123 3.46 5.33 5.68
CA GLN A 123 4.21 5.65 6.89
C GLN A 123 5.43 6.52 6.54
N ASP A 124 5.74 7.52 7.35
CA ASP A 124 6.82 8.49 7.14
C ASP A 124 8.24 7.89 7.04
N THR A 125 8.43 6.66 7.53
CA THR A 125 9.66 5.87 7.37
C THR A 125 9.79 5.18 6.01
N VAL A 126 8.73 5.16 5.21
CA VAL A 126 8.67 4.56 3.87
C VAL A 126 8.78 5.67 2.84
N ASP A 127 9.73 5.54 1.92
CA ASP A 127 9.91 6.49 0.83
C ASP A 127 8.75 6.38 -0.18
N ALA A 128 8.14 7.52 -0.49
CA ALA A 128 7.15 7.64 -1.57
C ALA A 128 7.84 7.98 -2.90
N ALA A 129 7.56 7.20 -3.95
CA ALA A 129 8.17 7.32 -5.27
C ALA A 129 7.14 7.25 -6.42
N GLY A 130 7.63 7.36 -7.65
CA GLY A 130 6.81 7.31 -8.86
C GLY A 130 6.17 8.67 -9.14
N THR A 131 4.85 8.69 -9.31
CA THR A 131 4.10 9.93 -9.59
C THR A 131 3.46 10.55 -8.36
N LEU A 132 3.68 9.97 -7.16
CA LEU A 132 3.22 10.57 -5.92
C LEU A 132 3.79 11.99 -5.78
N PRO A 133 2.96 12.98 -5.41
CA PRO A 133 3.42 14.34 -5.17
C PRO A 133 4.40 14.38 -3.99
N ALA A 134 5.35 15.32 -4.05
CA ALA A 134 6.29 15.52 -2.96
C ALA A 134 5.56 15.98 -1.69
N VAL A 135 5.93 15.39 -0.56
CA VAL A 135 5.50 15.80 0.78
C VAL A 135 6.37 16.99 1.22
N ALA A 136 5.73 18.06 1.71
CA ALA A 136 6.39 19.31 2.11
C ALA A 136 6.79 19.34 3.58
#